data_AF-A0A7R9MBS4-F1
#
_entry.id   AF-A0A7R9MBS4-F1
#
_cell.length_a   1.000
_cell.length_b   1.000
_cell.length_c   1.000
_cell.angle_alpha   90.00
_cell.angle_beta   90.00
_cell.angle_gamma   90.00
#
_symmetry.space_group_name_H-M   'P 1'
#
loop_
_entity.id
_entity.type
_entity.pdbx_description
1 polymer ?
#
loop_
_entity_poly.entity_id
_entity_poly.type
_entity_poly.pdbx_seq_one_letter_code
_entity_poly.pdbx_strand_id
1 'polypeptide(L)' 'MPAGEVRVDDHKVVPPSRADMKSPVEALIHHFKFFTEGYGVPAGATYTAVEAPKGEFGLYMVSDGSSRPYRCKIKAP' A
#
# COMPACT_ATOMS: atom_id res chain seq x y z
N MET A 1 2.91 -24.76 -1.95
CA MET A 1 2.91 -23.31 -2.22
C MET A 1 3.15 -23.13 -3.71
N PRO A 2 2.34 -22.33 -4.41
CA PRO A 2 2.57 -22.05 -5.82
C PRO A 2 3.86 -21.21 -5.98
N ALA A 3 4.57 -21.43 -7.09
CA ALA A 3 5.69 -20.59 -7.49
C ALA A 3 5.16 -19.32 -8.18
N GLY A 4 5.89 -18.20 -8.06
CA GLY A 4 5.52 -16.94 -8.71
C GLY A 4 6.00 -15.71 -7.95
N GLU A 5 5.55 -14.55 -8.42
CA GLU A 5 5.85 -13.26 -7.82
C GLU A 5 5.05 -13.06 -6.53
N VAL A 6 5.70 -12.46 -5.54
CA VAL A 6 5.08 -12.18 -4.23
C VAL A 6 4.48 -10.77 -4.19
N ARG A 7 4.82 -9.93 -5.17
CA ARG A 7 4.50 -8.50 -5.21
C ARG A 7 3.77 -8.20 -6.51
N VAL A 8 2.97 -7.14 -6.50
CA VAL A 8 2.29 -6.64 -7.70
C VAL A 8 3.30 -5.95 -8.62
N ASP A 9 3.15 -6.14 -9.93
CA ASP A 9 4.00 -5.58 -10.99
C ASP A 9 3.82 -4.05 -11.22
N ASP A 10 3.07 -3.36 -10.35
CA ASP A 10 2.87 -1.91 -10.44
C ASP A 10 3.85 -1.17 -9.53
N HIS A 11 4.88 -0.57 -10.15
CA HIS A 11 5.92 0.21 -9.46
C HIS A 11 5.44 1.56 -8.90
N LYS A 12 4.18 1.95 -9.14
CA LYS A 12 3.57 3.12 -8.50
C LYS A 12 3.00 2.81 -7.12
N VAL A 13 2.64 1.55 -6.87
CA VAL A 13 2.07 1.07 -5.61
C VAL A 13 3.09 0.26 -4.80
N VAL A 14 4.06 -0.34 -5.48
CA VAL A 14 5.08 -1.21 -4.86
C VAL A 14 6.47 -0.72 -5.26
N PRO A 15 7.41 -0.53 -4.31
CA PRO A 15 8.75 -0.08 -4.69
C PRO A 15 9.49 -1.18 -5.47
N PRO A 16 10.27 -0.83 -6.51
CA PRO A 16 10.99 -1.79 -7.35
C PRO A 16 12.02 -2.59 -6.55
N SER A 17 12.49 -3.71 -7.10
CA SER A 17 13.54 -4.50 -6.48
C SER A 17 14.85 -3.69 -6.41
N ARG A 18 15.74 -4.02 -5.45
CA ARG A 18 17.04 -3.32 -5.35
C ARG A 18 17.97 -3.59 -6.53
N ALA A 19 17.78 -4.69 -7.24
CA ALA A 19 18.53 -4.99 -8.45
C ALA A 19 18.09 -4.04 -9.57
N ASP A 20 16.77 -3.94 -9.78
CA ASP A 20 16.18 -3.13 -10.84
C ASP A 20 16.27 -1.64 -10.55
N MET A 21 16.29 -1.22 -9.29
CA MET A 21 16.48 0.20 -8.93
C MET A 21 17.77 0.81 -9.49
N LYS A 22 18.79 -0.01 -9.75
CA LYS A 22 20.13 0.47 -10.16
C LYS A 22 20.32 0.58 -11.68
N SER A 23 19.36 0.13 -12.50
CA SER A 23 19.54 0.09 -13.96
C SER A 23 18.75 1.19 -14.69
N PRO A 24 17.39 1.20 -14.69
CA PRO A 24 16.61 2.22 -15.36
C PRO A 24 16.41 3.45 -14.46
N VAL A 25 16.38 4.63 -15.07
CA VAL A 25 16.12 5.89 -14.38
C VAL A 25 14.68 5.92 -13.83
N GLU A 26 13.74 5.28 -14.54
CA GLU A 26 12.33 5.19 -14.15
C GLU A 26 12.16 4.48 -12.82
N ALA A 27 12.86 3.36 -12.60
CA ALA A 27 12.81 2.61 -11.35
C ALA A 27 13.33 3.46 -10.18
N LEU A 28 14.36 4.29 -10.41
CA LEU A 28 14.87 5.21 -9.41
C LEU A 28 13.87 6.33 -9.08
N ILE A 29 13.20 6.90 -10.08
CA ILE A 29 12.16 7.92 -9.87
C ILE A 29 10.99 7.34 -9.06
N HIS A 30 10.53 6.14 -9.41
CA HIS A 30 9.46 5.46 -8.69
C HIS A 30 9.85 5.18 -7.24
N HIS A 31 11.06 4.67 -6.99
CA HIS A 31 11.57 4.49 -5.64
C HIS A 31 11.62 5.81 -4.87
N PHE A 32 12.15 6.88 -5.46
CA PHE A 32 12.26 8.17 -4.78
C PHE A 32 10.89 8.76 -4.42
N LYS A 33 9.95 8.79 -5.37
CA LYS A 33 8.58 9.29 -5.11
C LYS A 33 7.87 8.46 -4.06
N PHE A 34 7.96 7.13 -4.15
CA PHE A 34 7.30 6.23 -3.21
C PHE A 34 7.74 6.45 -1.75
N PHE A 35 9.04 6.66 -1.51
CA PHE A 35 9.57 6.84 -0.15
C PHE A 35 9.47 8.27 0.39
N THR A 36 9.33 9.28 -0.47
CA THR A 36 9.24 10.69 -0.05
C THR A 36 7.80 11.20 0.00
N GLU A 37 7.06 11.06 -1.09
CA GLU A 37 5.67 11.53 -1.24
C GLU A 37 4.65 10.45 -0.86
N GLY A 38 4.98 9.19 -1.13
CA GLY A 38 4.05 8.06 -1.05
C GLY A 38 3.29 7.86 -2.36
N TYR A 39 2.24 7.04 -2.31
CA TYR A 39 1.31 6.84 -3.43
C TYR A 39 -0.05 7.43 -3.07
N GLY A 40 -0.70 8.08 -4.04
CA GLY A 40 -2.05 8.63 -3.85
C GLY A 40 -3.08 7.50 -3.82
N VAL A 41 -3.93 7.49 -2.81
CA VAL A 41 -5.04 6.54 -2.71
C VAL A 41 -6.32 7.22 -3.19
N PRO A 42 -7.13 6.60 -4.07
CA PRO A 42 -8.40 7.19 -4.49
C PRO A 42 -9.27 7.62 -3.31
N ALA A 43 -9.98 8.74 -3.45
CA ALA A 43 -10.86 9.25 -2.41
C ALA A 43 -12.03 8.27 -2.18
N GLY A 44 -12.29 7.94 -0.92
CA GLY A 44 -13.31 6.96 -0.56
C GLY A 44 -13.25 6.52 0.89
N ALA A 45 -14.25 5.77 1.32
CA ALA A 45 -14.29 5.13 2.62
C ALA A 45 -14.50 3.63 2.46
N THR A 46 -13.71 2.83 3.17
CA THR A 46 -13.83 1.37 3.15
C THR A 46 -13.78 0.82 4.57
N TYR A 47 -14.57 -0.22 4.81
CA TYR A 47 -14.49 -1.03 6.01
C TYR A 47 -14.02 -2.43 5.60
N THR A 48 -12.86 -2.85 6.09
CA THR A 48 -12.35 -4.19 5.86
C THR A 48 -12.16 -4.90 7.18
N ALA A 49 -12.73 -6.10 7.30
CA ALA A 49 -12.61 -6.94 8.47
C ALA A 49 -11.77 -8.17 8.14
N VAL A 50 -10.88 -8.54 9.06
CA VAL A 50 -10.07 -9.76 9.02
C VAL A 50 -10.34 -10.56 10.29
N GLU A 51 -10.35 -11.89 10.16
CA GLU A 51 -10.47 -12.79 11.30
C GLU A 51 -9.13 -12.82 12.05
N ALA A 52 -9.08 -12.12 13.17
CA ALA A 52 -7.96 -12.19 14.10
C ALA A 52 -8.19 -13.32 15.11
N PRO A 53 -7.15 -13.83 15.79
CA PRO A 53 -7.30 -14.90 16.78
C PRO A 53 -8.26 -14.59 17.94
N LYS A 54 -8.63 -13.32 18.14
CA LYS A 54 -9.55 -12.84 19.18
C LYS A 54 -10.95 -12.50 18.68
N GLY A 55 -11.22 -12.60 17.37
CA GLY A 55 -12.48 -12.18 16.76
C GLY A 55 -12.29 -11.26 15.54
N GLU A 56 -13.32 -10.51 15.20
CA GLU A 56 -13.33 -9.63 14.02
C GLU A 56 -12.45 -8.38 14.27
N PHE A 57 -11.30 -8.31 13.60
CA PHE A 57 -10.47 -7.11 13.56
C PHE A 57 -10.85 -6.27 12.34
N GLY A 58 -11.54 -5.16 12.58
CA GLY A 58 -12.03 -4.28 11.52
C GLY A 58 -11.23 -2.99 11.41
N LEU A 59 -10.94 -2.56 10.19
CA LEU A 59 -10.32 -1.27 9.90
C LEU A 59 -11.24 -0.45 9.00
N TYR A 60 -11.66 0.71 9.51
CA TYR A 60 -12.40 1.71 8.75
C TYR A 60 -11.44 2.80 8.30
N MET A 61 -11.11 2.82 7.01
CA MET A 61 -10.22 3.82 6.41
C MET A 61 -11.02 4.78 5.54
N VAL A 62 -10.73 6.07 5.70
CA VAL A 62 -11.21 7.15 4.84
C VAL A 62 -9.99 7.80 4.19
N SER A 63 -10.00 7.87 2.86
CA SER A 63 -9.03 8.60 2.04
C SER A 63 -9.70 9.83 1.43
N ASP A 64 -9.01 10.96 1.44
CA ASP A 64 -9.40 12.21 0.77
C ASP A 64 -8.75 12.38 -0.61
N GLY A 65 -8.02 11.36 -1.11
CA GLY A 65 -7.25 11.44 -2.36
C GLY A 65 -5.76 11.71 -2.15
N SER A 66 -5.34 12.00 -0.92
CA SER A 66 -3.93 12.24 -0.56
C SER A 66 -3.13 10.94 -0.42
N SER A 67 -1.82 11.06 -0.22
CA SER A 67 -0.95 9.93 0.16
C SER A 67 -1.02 9.59 1.64
N ARG A 68 -1.72 10.41 2.45
CA ARG A 68 -1.93 10.19 3.88
C ARG A 68 -3.39 9.83 4.15
N PRO A 69 -3.66 8.87 5.04
CA PRO A 69 -5.03 8.53 5.39
C PRO A 69 -5.70 9.70 6.12
N TYR A 70 -6.89 10.09 5.67
CA TYR A 70 -7.68 11.15 6.31
C TYR A 70 -8.19 10.69 7.69
N ARG A 71 -8.69 9.45 7.77
CA ARG A 71 -9.13 8.85 9.04
C ARG A 71 -8.93 7.34 9.03
N CYS A 72 -8.31 6.82 10.08
CA CYS A 72 -8.23 5.39 10.35
C CYS A 72 -8.91 5.11 11.70
N LYS A 73 -10.02 4.37 11.69
CA LYS A 73 -10.66 3.86 12.91
C LYS A 73 -10.48 2.36 12.98
N ILE A 74 -9.96 1.90 14.12
CA ILE A 74 -9.76 0.49 14.42
C ILE A 74 -10.94 0.01 15.26
N LYS A 75 -11.56 -1.09 14.85
CA LYS A 75 -12.48 -1.88 15.65
C LYS A 75 -11.65 -2.99 16.30
N ALA A 76 -11.38 -2.84 17.60
CA ALA A 76 -10.72 -3.88 18.37
C ALA A 76 -11.65 -5.12 18.47
N PRO A 77 -11.07 -6.33 18.43
CA PRO A 77 -11.80 -7.59 18.55
C PRO A 77 -12.21 -7.86 20.01
#